data_AF-A0AAV5FYD3-F1
#
_entry.id   AF-A0AAV5FYD3-F1
#
_cell.length_a   1.000
_cell.length_b   1.000
_cell.length_c   1.000
_cell.angle_alpha   90.00
_cell.angle_beta   90.00
_cell.angle_gamma   90.00
#
_symmetry.space_group_name_H-M   'P 1'
#
loop_
_entity.id
_entity.type
_entity.pdbx_description
1 polymer ?
#
loop_
_entity_poly.entity_id
_entity_poly.type
_entity_poly.pdbx_seq_one_letter_code
_entity_poly.pdbx_strand_id
1 'polypeptide(L)'
;MPATAALPPEPLVLSALDALWVTLPLIQRVLIFVDGDGGRRATPPFASVVAALRASLAETLARFPTLGGRIVHLPATGDAAIDCRTHGGGGVRFVVAEVDDADAGRLAGDDDHDADAFRRLVPELDAGELPAEAMAAQVTRLRGGWAIGVAMHHAVVDGRSVWRFLQAWAAACRGEGDADLAAAPPPAFDRAAIKLPGGSEELARTVLRKYAPDLPKVSSPLPSPECVLALVAGLRPAVDGQAKRSPFRVSRHAHVPRSVLRTNPKALFSLRPPWHRTVE
;
A
#
# COMPACT_ATOMS: atom_id res chain seq x y z
N MET A 1 14.49 -19.71 12.98
CA MET A 1 13.45 -19.52 11.96
C MET A 1 12.32 -18.76 12.62
N PRO A 2 11.99 -17.54 12.18
CA PRO A 2 10.91 -16.79 12.79
C PRO A 2 9.59 -17.54 12.60
N ALA A 3 8.68 -17.42 13.58
CA ALA A 3 7.35 -17.99 13.47
C ALA A 3 6.66 -17.38 12.24
N THR A 4 6.54 -18.17 11.17
CA THR A 4 5.75 -17.82 9.99
C THR A 4 4.32 -17.61 10.46
N ALA A 5 3.70 -16.49 10.10
CA ALA A 5 2.29 -16.31 10.36
C ALA A 5 1.55 -17.43 9.62
N ALA A 6 0.94 -18.36 10.36
CA ALA A 6 0.22 -19.48 9.76
C ALA A 6 -1.00 -18.93 9.03
N LEU A 7 -0.93 -18.87 7.71
CA LEU A 7 -2.04 -18.50 6.86
C LEU A 7 -3.04 -19.67 6.80
N PRO A 8 -4.35 -19.40 6.78
CA PRO A 8 -5.31 -20.43 6.43
C PRO A 8 -5.10 -20.88 4.97
N PRO A 9 -5.51 -22.12 4.63
CA PRO A 9 -5.42 -22.63 3.27
C PRO A 9 -6.38 -21.93 2.29
N GLU A 10 -7.36 -21.18 2.82
CA GLU A 10 -8.40 -20.46 2.09
C GLU A 10 -8.13 -18.95 2.05
N PRO A 11 -8.67 -18.21 1.04
CA PRO A 11 -8.55 -16.76 1.00
C PRO A 11 -9.19 -16.14 2.24
N LEU A 12 -8.57 -15.08 2.76
CA LEU A 12 -9.03 -14.38 3.94
C LEU A 12 -10.21 -13.48 3.59
N VAL A 13 -11.43 -13.91 3.87
CA VAL A 13 -12.65 -13.12 3.62
C VAL A 13 -12.57 -11.77 4.34
N LEU A 14 -12.89 -10.70 3.61
CA LEU A 14 -12.87 -9.34 4.14
C LEU A 14 -13.96 -9.17 5.20
N SER A 15 -13.62 -8.46 6.29
CA SER A 15 -14.64 -8.05 7.26
C SER A 15 -15.43 -6.86 6.72
N ALA A 16 -16.56 -6.52 7.37
CA ALA A 16 -17.30 -5.32 6.99
C ALA A 16 -16.49 -4.01 7.16
N LEU A 17 -15.49 -4.01 8.06
CA LEU A 17 -14.58 -2.88 8.22
C LEU A 17 -13.65 -2.73 7.01
N ASP A 18 -13.35 -3.82 6.31
CA ASP A 18 -12.44 -3.87 5.15
C ASP A 18 -13.20 -3.68 3.83
N ALA A 19 -14.41 -4.26 3.73
CA ALA A 19 -15.22 -4.33 2.51
C ALA A 19 -15.53 -2.95 1.91
N LEU A 20 -15.70 -1.92 2.74
CA LEU A 20 -15.91 -0.55 2.28
C LEU A 20 -14.71 -0.05 1.45
N TRP A 21 -13.51 -0.47 1.81
CA TRP A 21 -12.27 0.04 1.25
C TRP A 21 -11.86 -0.67 -0.05
N VAL A 22 -12.71 -1.58 -0.56
CA VAL A 22 -12.54 -2.19 -1.88
C VAL A 22 -12.65 -1.13 -2.99
N THR A 23 -13.51 -0.12 -2.82
CA THR A 23 -13.78 0.93 -3.83
C THR A 23 -13.10 2.27 -3.55
N LEU A 24 -12.46 2.38 -2.39
CA LEU A 24 -11.82 3.61 -1.93
C LEU A 24 -10.36 3.70 -2.39
N PRO A 25 -9.82 4.92 -2.50
CA PRO A 25 -8.50 5.12 -3.09
C PRO A 25 -7.40 4.39 -2.33
N LEU A 26 -6.37 4.02 -3.08
CA LEU A 26 -5.16 3.43 -2.56
C LEU A 26 -4.48 4.32 -1.52
N ILE A 27 -3.84 3.69 -0.55
CA ILE A 27 -2.93 4.38 0.35
C ILE A 27 -1.58 4.50 -0.36
N GLN A 28 -1.17 5.73 -0.62
CA GLN A 28 0.13 6.05 -1.21
C GLN A 28 1.01 6.78 -0.20
N ARG A 29 2.29 6.41 -0.12
CA ARG A 29 3.29 7.07 0.72
C ARG A 29 4.61 7.21 -0.03
N VAL A 30 5.28 8.34 0.16
CA VAL A 30 6.64 8.60 -0.34
C VAL A 30 7.52 8.93 0.86
N LEU A 31 8.67 8.27 0.94
CA LEU A 31 9.73 8.53 1.91
C LEU A 31 10.95 9.03 1.15
N ILE A 32 11.43 10.24 1.43
CA ILE A 32 12.59 10.83 0.76
C ILE A 32 13.81 10.73 1.67
N PHE A 33 14.90 10.26 1.09
CA PHE A 33 16.21 10.14 1.72
C PHE A 33 17.15 11.08 0.99
N VAL A 34 17.67 12.08 1.70
CA VAL A 34 18.61 13.07 1.18
C VAL A 34 20.03 12.60 1.52
N ASP A 35 20.93 12.72 0.56
CA ASP A 35 22.35 12.45 0.79
C ASP A 35 22.90 13.39 1.87
N GLY A 36 23.72 12.83 2.76
CA GLY A 36 24.38 13.61 3.80
C GLY A 36 25.36 14.61 3.20
N ASP A 37 25.30 15.84 3.68
CA ASP A 37 26.06 17.02 3.26
C ASP A 37 27.51 17.08 3.79
N GLY A 38 28.04 15.98 4.36
CA GLY A 38 29.46 15.89 4.75
C GLY A 38 29.81 15.14 6.04
N GLY A 39 28.91 14.33 6.62
CA GLY A 39 29.17 13.64 7.89
C GLY A 39 29.54 12.15 7.76
N ARG A 40 30.82 11.81 7.96
CA ARG A 40 31.49 10.51 8.32
C ARG A 40 31.04 9.15 7.75
N ARG A 41 29.88 9.00 7.09
CA ARG A 41 29.44 7.75 6.46
C ARG A 41 29.07 8.04 5.01
N ALA A 42 29.85 7.48 4.09
CA ALA A 42 29.59 7.60 2.66
C ALA A 42 28.20 7.05 2.33
N THR A 43 27.45 7.75 1.49
CA THR A 43 26.21 7.23 0.91
C THR A 43 26.53 5.91 0.19
N PRO A 44 25.80 4.81 0.49
CA PRO A 44 25.97 3.56 -0.22
C PRO A 44 25.60 3.71 -1.71
N PRO A 45 26.25 2.96 -2.62
CA PRO A 45 25.85 2.95 -4.02
C PRO A 45 24.36 2.62 -4.18
N PHE A 46 23.65 3.30 -5.09
CA PHE A 46 22.21 3.11 -5.28
C PHE A 46 21.83 1.64 -5.55
N ALA A 47 22.65 0.91 -6.30
CA ALA A 47 22.44 -0.53 -6.54
C ALA A 47 22.44 -1.35 -5.24
N SER A 48 23.31 -1.01 -4.27
CA SER A 48 23.34 -1.65 -2.96
C SER A 48 22.10 -1.32 -2.13
N VAL A 49 21.60 -0.08 -2.22
CA VAL A 49 20.34 0.34 -1.59
C VAL A 49 19.17 -0.48 -2.14
N VAL A 50 19.06 -0.57 -3.47
CA VAL A 50 18.03 -1.37 -4.16
C VAL A 50 18.08 -2.84 -3.74
N ALA A 51 19.28 -3.44 -3.71
CA ALA A 51 19.45 -4.83 -3.31
C ALA A 51 19.02 -5.07 -1.86
N ALA A 52 19.44 -4.21 -0.92
CA ALA A 52 19.08 -4.29 0.49
C ALA A 52 17.56 -4.13 0.70
N LEU A 53 16.94 -3.15 0.05
CA LEU A 53 15.49 -2.91 0.12
C LEU A 53 14.69 -4.09 -0.45
N ARG A 54 15.11 -4.66 -1.58
CA ARG A 54 14.44 -5.81 -2.18
C ARG A 54 14.53 -7.05 -1.30
N ALA A 55 15.71 -7.35 -0.75
CA ALA A 55 15.92 -8.51 0.11
C ALA A 55 15.12 -8.39 1.42
N SER A 56 15.19 -7.23 2.08
CA SER A 56 14.45 -6.97 3.32
C SER A 56 12.94 -6.91 3.12
N LEU A 57 12.45 -6.48 1.94
CA LEU A 57 11.03 -6.53 1.60
C LEU A 57 10.54 -7.98 1.56
N ALA A 58 11.29 -8.87 0.90
CA ALA A 58 10.95 -10.29 0.84
C ALA A 58 10.90 -10.93 2.24
N GLU A 59 11.85 -10.60 3.11
CA GLU A 59 11.84 -11.05 4.52
C GLU A 59 10.61 -10.52 5.27
N THR A 60 10.28 -9.24 5.10
CA THR A 60 9.16 -8.60 5.78
C THR A 60 7.83 -9.19 5.34
N LEU A 61 7.66 -9.49 4.04
CA LEU A 61 6.44 -10.09 3.50
C LEU A 61 6.14 -11.48 4.08
N ALA A 62 7.14 -12.22 4.58
CA ALA A 62 6.90 -13.46 5.31
C ALA A 62 6.08 -13.26 6.59
N ARG A 63 6.13 -12.06 7.18
CA ARG A 63 5.36 -11.66 8.38
C ARG A 63 4.05 -10.97 8.03
N PHE A 64 4.00 -10.34 6.86
CA PHE A 64 2.83 -9.62 6.34
C PHE A 64 2.34 -10.24 5.02
N PRO A 65 1.96 -11.52 5.02
CA PRO A 65 1.62 -12.23 3.79
C PRO A 65 0.44 -11.63 3.02
N THR A 66 -0.49 -10.98 3.71
CA THR A 66 -1.63 -10.30 3.08
C THR A 66 -1.20 -9.21 2.09
N LEU A 67 -0.06 -8.58 2.34
CA LEU A 67 0.49 -7.56 1.45
C LEU A 67 1.15 -8.18 0.20
N GLY A 68 1.58 -9.43 0.24
CA GLY A 68 2.03 -10.16 -0.95
C GLY A 68 0.89 -10.79 -1.76
N GLY A 69 -0.35 -10.66 -1.29
CA GLY A 69 -1.53 -11.29 -1.88
C GLY A 69 -2.28 -10.41 -2.87
N ARG A 70 -3.47 -10.88 -3.26
CA ARG A 70 -4.41 -10.16 -4.10
C ARG A 70 -5.79 -10.10 -3.48
N ILE A 71 -6.50 -9.01 -3.70
CA ILE A 71 -7.92 -8.90 -3.37
C ILE A 71 -8.67 -9.61 -4.49
N VAL A 72 -9.50 -10.60 -4.15
CA VAL A 72 -10.27 -11.42 -5.08
C VAL A 72 -11.76 -11.31 -4.79
N HIS A 73 -12.59 -11.37 -5.82
CA HIS A 73 -14.03 -11.56 -5.69
C HIS A 73 -14.35 -13.06 -5.63
N LEU A 74 -15.29 -13.46 -4.78
CA LEU A 74 -15.76 -14.83 -4.64
C LEU A 74 -17.21 -14.91 -5.16
N PRO A 75 -17.44 -15.24 -6.45
CA PRO A 75 -18.78 -15.17 -7.05
C PRO A 75 -19.82 -16.09 -6.40
N ALA A 76 -19.38 -17.20 -5.82
CA ALA A 76 -20.28 -18.18 -5.18
C ALA A 76 -20.98 -17.61 -3.94
N THR A 77 -20.34 -16.66 -3.24
CA THR A 77 -20.86 -16.07 -2.00
C THR A 77 -21.13 -14.56 -2.11
N GLY A 78 -20.57 -13.91 -3.13
CA GLY A 78 -20.58 -12.46 -3.28
C GLY A 78 -19.62 -11.74 -2.32
N ASP A 79 -18.71 -12.47 -1.69
CA ASP A 79 -17.69 -11.90 -0.81
C ASP A 79 -16.48 -11.39 -1.61
N ALA A 80 -15.69 -10.55 -0.97
CA ALA A 80 -14.32 -10.26 -1.38
C ALA A 80 -13.36 -10.82 -0.32
N ALA A 81 -12.18 -11.28 -0.76
CA ALA A 81 -11.20 -11.91 0.10
C ALA A 81 -9.77 -11.54 -0.29
N ILE A 82 -8.81 -11.82 0.57
CA ILE A 82 -7.38 -11.69 0.27
C ILE A 82 -6.84 -13.09 -0.01
N ASP A 83 -6.48 -13.36 -1.27
CA ASP A 83 -5.76 -14.57 -1.65
C ASP A 83 -4.26 -14.34 -1.45
N CYS A 84 -3.72 -14.95 -0.39
CA CYS A 84 -2.30 -14.90 -0.03
C CYS A 84 -1.48 -16.03 -0.66
N ARG A 85 -2.08 -16.89 -1.50
CA ARG A 85 -1.37 -18.01 -2.11
C ARG A 85 -0.34 -17.51 -3.11
N THR A 86 0.87 -18.04 -3.00
CA THR A 86 2.01 -17.66 -3.84
C THR A 86 2.04 -18.39 -5.20
N HIS A 87 1.28 -19.48 -5.35
CA HIS A 87 1.21 -20.24 -6.59
C HIS A 87 0.38 -19.48 -7.65
N GLY A 88 1.02 -19.15 -8.79
CA GLY A 88 0.36 -18.45 -9.91
C GLY A 88 0.69 -16.96 -10.05
N GLY A 89 1.80 -16.49 -9.46
CA GLY A 89 2.28 -15.12 -9.60
C GLY A 89 1.96 -14.21 -8.41
N GLY A 90 1.77 -14.74 -7.21
CA GLY A 90 1.72 -13.94 -5.98
C GLY A 90 3.06 -13.24 -5.70
N GLY A 91 3.04 -12.14 -4.94
CA GLY A 91 4.22 -11.31 -4.65
C GLY A 91 3.93 -9.81 -4.79
N VAL A 92 4.95 -9.01 -4.49
CA VAL A 92 4.89 -7.54 -4.57
C VAL A 92 5.70 -7.07 -5.77
N ARG A 93 5.12 -6.25 -6.64
CA ARG A 93 5.90 -5.55 -7.66
C ARG A 93 6.84 -4.54 -7.01
N PHE A 94 8.12 -4.65 -7.36
CA PHE A 94 9.19 -3.79 -6.89
C PHE A 94 9.82 -3.08 -8.09
N VAL A 95 9.54 -1.78 -8.22
CA VAL A 95 9.98 -0.95 -9.34
C VAL A 95 11.27 -0.22 -8.95
N VAL A 96 12.23 -0.17 -9.87
CA VAL A 96 13.44 0.64 -9.74
C VAL A 96 13.40 1.69 -10.84
N ALA A 97 13.53 2.96 -10.46
CA ALA A 97 13.43 4.09 -11.37
C ALA A 97 14.52 5.13 -11.08
N GLU A 98 14.66 6.08 -12.00
CA GLU A 98 15.58 7.22 -11.90
C GLU A 98 14.89 8.44 -12.51
N VAL A 99 15.05 9.59 -11.86
CA VAL A 99 14.46 10.87 -12.27
C VAL A 99 15.53 11.95 -12.13
N ASP A 100 15.99 12.47 -13.28
CA ASP A 100 17.11 13.43 -13.33
C ASP A 100 16.69 14.88 -13.01
N ASP A 101 15.41 15.22 -13.23
CA ASP A 101 14.85 16.57 -13.04
C ASP A 101 14.31 16.83 -11.62
N ALA A 102 14.47 15.86 -10.70
CA ALA A 102 13.98 15.94 -9.33
C ALA A 102 15.13 15.91 -8.31
N ASP A 103 15.13 16.87 -7.39
CA ASP A 103 16.11 16.95 -6.29
C ASP A 103 15.48 16.50 -4.97
N ALA A 104 16.17 15.61 -4.26
CA ALA A 104 15.68 15.05 -3.01
C ALA A 104 15.56 16.11 -1.90
N GLY A 105 16.53 17.02 -1.78
CA GLY A 105 16.52 18.08 -0.76
C GLY A 105 15.35 19.03 -0.95
N ARG A 106 15.11 19.44 -2.21
CA ARG A 106 13.99 20.28 -2.62
C ARG A 106 12.65 19.62 -2.32
N LEU A 107 12.46 18.36 -2.73
CA LEU A 107 11.21 17.61 -2.49
C LEU A 107 10.97 17.27 -1.00
N ALA A 108 12.02 17.19 -0.19
CA ALA A 108 11.92 16.99 1.25
C ALA A 108 11.63 18.29 2.02
N GLY A 109 11.83 19.45 1.39
CA GLY A 109 11.60 20.76 1.99
C GLY A 109 10.11 21.13 2.08
N ASP A 110 9.81 22.13 2.91
CA ASP A 110 8.43 22.63 3.12
C ASP A 110 7.96 23.53 1.94
N ASP A 111 8.86 23.96 1.06
CA ASP A 111 8.60 24.96 0.02
C ASP A 111 7.99 24.37 -1.26
N ASP A 112 8.22 23.09 -1.56
CA ASP A 112 7.78 22.45 -2.79
C ASP A 112 6.67 21.42 -2.58
N HIS A 113 5.46 21.81 -2.96
CA HIS A 113 4.29 20.93 -3.04
C HIS A 113 4.06 20.50 -4.50
N ASP A 114 5.06 19.91 -5.12
CA ASP A 114 4.98 19.43 -6.51
C ASP A 114 4.26 18.07 -6.58
N ALA A 115 2.93 18.12 -6.69
CA ALA A 115 2.08 16.94 -6.74
C ALA A 115 2.43 16.01 -7.91
N ASP A 116 2.86 16.55 -9.05
CA ASP A 116 3.20 15.76 -10.23
C ASP A 116 4.55 15.04 -10.04
N ALA A 117 5.52 15.70 -9.41
CA ALA A 117 6.74 15.04 -8.95
C ALA A 117 6.41 13.87 -8.00
N PHE A 118 5.60 14.09 -6.96
CA PHE A 118 5.25 13.01 -6.02
C PHE A 118 4.50 11.84 -6.68
N ARG A 119 3.65 12.10 -7.69
CA ARG A 119 2.98 11.04 -8.46
C ARG A 119 3.97 10.14 -9.20
N ARG A 120 5.09 10.68 -9.70
CA ARG A 120 6.15 9.91 -10.37
C ARG A 120 6.95 9.02 -9.40
N LEU A 121 6.89 9.31 -8.09
CA LEU A 121 7.66 8.60 -7.06
C LEU A 121 6.92 7.41 -6.43
N VAL A 122 5.66 7.17 -6.80
CA VAL A 122 4.83 6.06 -6.28
C VAL A 122 4.55 5.09 -7.43
N PRO A 123 4.62 3.77 -7.20
CA PRO A 123 4.29 2.82 -8.24
C PRO A 123 2.80 2.90 -8.60
N GLU A 124 2.49 2.71 -9.88
CA GLU A 124 1.13 2.44 -10.31
C GLU A 124 0.67 1.11 -9.71
N LEU A 125 -0.56 1.06 -9.22
CA LEU A 125 -1.22 -0.13 -8.68
C LEU A 125 -2.67 -0.08 -9.18
N ASP A 126 -3.06 -1.03 -10.02
CA ASP A 126 -4.42 -1.05 -10.56
C ASP A 126 -5.37 -1.70 -9.54
N ALA A 127 -6.42 -0.96 -9.21
CA ALA A 127 -7.50 -1.37 -8.33
C ALA A 127 -8.88 -1.17 -8.99
N GLY A 128 -8.92 -1.02 -10.32
CA GLY A 128 -10.16 -0.84 -11.09
C GLY A 128 -10.93 -2.15 -11.33
N GLU A 129 -10.30 -3.30 -11.13
CA GLU A 129 -10.91 -4.61 -11.29
C GLU A 129 -10.20 -5.65 -10.40
N LEU A 130 -10.98 -6.60 -9.87
CA LEU A 130 -10.44 -7.75 -9.13
C LEU A 130 -10.15 -8.92 -10.09
N PRO A 131 -9.02 -9.64 -9.92
CA PRO A 131 -8.11 -9.57 -8.79
C PRO A 131 -7.15 -8.36 -8.84
N ALA A 132 -7.01 -7.65 -7.72
CA ALA A 132 -6.12 -6.50 -7.58
C ALA A 132 -4.95 -6.81 -6.64
N GLU A 133 -3.76 -6.30 -6.95
CA GLU A 133 -2.58 -6.44 -6.08
C GLU A 133 -2.77 -5.71 -4.74
N ALA A 134 -2.35 -6.34 -3.64
CA ALA A 134 -2.44 -5.72 -2.31
C ALA A 134 -1.46 -4.56 -2.12
N MET A 135 -0.25 -4.64 -2.71
CA MET A 135 0.70 -3.53 -2.71
C MET A 135 1.70 -3.59 -3.87
N ALA A 136 2.32 -2.44 -4.13
CA ALA A 136 3.54 -2.30 -4.91
C ALA A 136 4.51 -1.33 -4.21
N ALA A 137 5.80 -1.49 -4.48
CA ALA A 137 6.86 -0.61 -4.00
C ALA A 137 7.70 -0.09 -5.17
N GLN A 138 8.23 1.13 -5.04
CA GLN A 138 9.14 1.75 -5.99
C GLN A 138 10.32 2.38 -5.24
N VAL A 139 11.52 2.21 -5.77
CA VAL A 139 12.72 2.95 -5.33
C VAL A 139 13.19 3.79 -6.50
N THR A 140 13.27 5.11 -6.28
CA THR A 140 13.59 6.08 -7.34
C THR A 140 14.85 6.82 -6.98
N ARG A 141 15.86 6.78 -7.84
CA ARG A 141 17.05 7.64 -7.71
C ARG A 141 16.69 9.08 -8.07
N LEU A 142 17.15 10.01 -7.26
CA LEU A 142 16.95 11.46 -7.42
C LEU A 142 18.32 12.15 -7.42
N ARG A 143 18.35 13.43 -7.81
CA ARG A 143 19.53 14.25 -7.55
C ARG A 143 19.67 14.44 -6.03
N GLY A 144 20.85 14.11 -5.49
CA GLY A 144 21.15 14.27 -4.06
C GLY A 144 20.38 13.34 -3.13
N GLY A 145 19.95 12.17 -3.61
CA GLY A 145 19.31 11.16 -2.76
C GLY A 145 18.45 10.14 -3.51
N TRP A 146 17.47 9.58 -2.82
CA TRP A 146 16.45 8.68 -3.41
C TRP A 146 15.12 8.77 -2.68
N ALA A 147 14.07 8.29 -3.34
CA ALA A 147 12.74 8.14 -2.74
C ALA A 147 12.30 6.68 -2.73
N ILE A 148 11.55 6.31 -1.70
CA ILE A 148 10.81 5.04 -1.62
C ILE A 148 9.32 5.37 -1.67
N GLY A 149 8.65 4.93 -2.73
CA GLY A 149 7.21 5.01 -2.89
C GLY A 149 6.55 3.68 -2.60
N VAL A 150 5.41 3.70 -1.92
CA VAL A 150 4.54 2.53 -1.78
C VAL A 150 3.11 2.89 -2.14
N ALA A 151 2.43 1.96 -2.81
CA ALA A 151 1.00 1.98 -3.03
C ALA A 151 0.41 0.72 -2.40
N MET A 152 -0.64 0.85 -1.60
CA MET A 152 -1.27 -0.25 -0.85
C MET A 152 -2.78 -0.16 -0.97
N HIS A 153 -3.44 -1.30 -1.19
CA HIS A 153 -4.89 -1.37 -1.25
C HIS A 153 -5.49 -1.23 0.15
N HIS A 154 -6.41 -0.26 0.31
CA HIS A 154 -6.95 0.09 1.63
C HIS A 154 -7.85 -1.00 2.25
N ALA A 155 -8.34 -1.97 1.46
CA ALA A 155 -9.02 -3.18 1.94
C ALA A 155 -8.09 -4.16 2.68
N VAL A 156 -6.77 -3.99 2.54
CA VAL A 156 -5.76 -4.85 3.18
C VAL A 156 -5.13 -4.17 4.39
N VAL A 157 -5.07 -2.84 4.38
CA VAL A 157 -4.38 -2.05 5.42
C VAL A 157 -5.18 -0.83 5.86
N ASP A 158 -5.06 -0.52 7.15
CA ASP A 158 -5.42 0.75 7.75
C ASP A 158 -4.16 1.62 8.02
N GLY A 159 -4.36 2.84 8.53
CA GLY A 159 -3.25 3.75 8.81
C GLY A 159 -2.21 3.20 9.79
N ARG A 160 -2.60 2.33 10.75
CA ARG A 160 -1.69 1.78 11.76
C ARG A 160 -0.86 0.64 11.18
N SER A 161 -1.49 -0.26 10.44
CA SER A 161 -0.85 -1.40 9.79
C SER A 161 0.14 -0.98 8.70
N VAL A 162 -0.14 0.10 7.95
CA VAL A 162 0.84 0.71 7.02
C VAL A 162 2.15 1.05 7.74
N TRP A 163 2.08 1.78 8.86
CA TRP A 163 3.29 2.18 9.58
C TRP A 163 3.99 1.01 10.27
N ARG A 164 3.23 0.04 10.80
CA ARG A 164 3.83 -1.19 11.34
C ARG A 164 4.62 -1.94 10.29
N PHE A 165 4.09 -2.06 9.07
CA PHE A 165 4.80 -2.70 7.97
C PHE A 165 6.06 -1.92 7.58
N LEU A 166 5.96 -0.59 7.40
CA LEU A 166 7.12 0.23 7.03
C LEU A 166 8.23 0.21 8.10
N GLN A 167 7.87 0.18 9.38
CA GLN A 167 8.82 0.03 10.49
C GLN A 167 9.52 -1.33 10.47
N ALA A 168 8.76 -2.41 10.30
CA ALA A 168 9.30 -3.76 10.19
C ALA A 168 10.22 -3.90 8.97
N TRP A 169 9.83 -3.34 7.81
CA TRP A 169 10.66 -3.33 6.62
C TRP A 169 11.97 -2.56 6.83
N ALA A 170 11.90 -1.40 7.46
CA ALA A 170 13.09 -0.62 7.80
C ALA A 170 14.01 -1.38 8.78
N ALA A 171 13.46 -2.08 9.77
CA ALA A 171 14.23 -2.89 10.72
C ALA A 171 14.91 -4.08 10.03
N ALA A 172 14.20 -4.81 9.18
CA ALA A 172 14.77 -5.88 8.36
C ALA A 172 15.90 -5.34 7.46
N CYS A 173 15.72 -4.18 6.84
CA CYS A 173 16.74 -3.55 6.00
C CYS A 173 18.01 -3.13 6.77
N ARG A 174 17.91 -2.86 8.08
CA ARG A 174 19.07 -2.59 8.96
C ARG A 174 19.75 -3.85 9.50
N GLY A 175 19.19 -5.04 9.23
CA GLY A 175 19.63 -6.29 9.85
C GLY A 175 19.13 -6.47 11.29
N GLU A 176 18.13 -5.68 11.70
CA GLU A 176 17.50 -5.74 13.02
C GLU A 176 16.21 -6.58 13.00
N GLY A 177 15.99 -7.35 11.93
CA GLY A 177 14.76 -8.11 11.69
C GLY A 177 14.38 -9.01 12.87
N ASP A 178 15.34 -9.71 13.48
CA ASP A 178 15.13 -10.61 14.61
C ASP A 178 14.80 -9.87 15.92
N ALA A 179 15.37 -8.67 16.13
CA ALA A 179 15.07 -7.85 17.30
C ALA A 179 13.65 -7.26 17.22
N ASP A 180 13.23 -6.82 16.04
CA ASP A 180 11.86 -6.36 15.79
C ASP A 180 10.84 -7.49 15.99
N LEU A 181 11.17 -8.71 15.54
CA LEU A 181 10.36 -9.92 15.79
C LEU A 181 10.18 -10.22 17.27
N ALA A 182 11.21 -10.00 18.07
CA ALA A 182 11.15 -10.22 19.51
C ALA A 182 10.35 -9.13 20.25
N ALA A 183 10.29 -7.91 19.70
CA ALA A 183 9.72 -6.75 20.37
C ALA A 183 8.21 -6.57 20.12
N ALA A 184 7.67 -7.01 18.98
CA ALA A 184 6.28 -6.79 18.61
C ALA A 184 5.50 -8.11 18.43
N PRO A 185 4.23 -8.18 18.88
CA PRO A 185 3.41 -9.34 18.63
C PRO A 185 3.16 -9.50 17.12
N PRO A 186 3.13 -10.76 16.61
CA PRO A 186 2.90 -11.01 15.20
C PRO A 186 1.53 -10.44 14.76
N PRO A 187 1.39 -10.04 13.48
CA PRO A 187 0.09 -9.65 12.95
C PRO A 187 -0.93 -10.79 13.10
N ALA A 188 -2.13 -10.45 13.55
CA ALA A 188 -3.26 -11.39 13.59
C ALA A 188 -4.07 -11.24 12.30
N PHE A 189 -4.33 -12.36 11.62
CA PHE A 189 -5.09 -12.40 10.36
C PHE A 189 -6.47 -13.03 10.49
N ASP A 190 -6.79 -13.55 11.68
CA ASP A 190 -8.11 -14.08 11.99
C ASP A 190 -9.14 -12.93 12.13
N ARG A 191 -9.92 -12.74 11.06
CA ARG A 191 -11.00 -11.75 11.02
C ARG A 191 -12.27 -12.21 11.73
N ALA A 192 -12.42 -13.49 12.05
CA ALA A 192 -13.56 -13.99 12.82
C ALA A 192 -13.53 -13.47 14.27
N ALA A 193 -12.36 -13.04 14.76
CA ALA A 193 -12.22 -12.35 16.04
C ALA A 193 -12.96 -10.99 16.08
N ILE A 194 -13.25 -10.38 14.92
CA ILE A 194 -13.97 -9.11 14.82
C ILE A 194 -15.48 -9.40 14.89
N LYS A 195 -16.09 -9.10 16.04
CA LYS A 195 -17.55 -9.26 16.25
C LYS A 195 -18.27 -7.94 15.99
N LEU A 196 -19.05 -7.88 14.91
CA LEU A 196 -19.91 -6.74 14.59
C LEU A 196 -21.39 -7.05 14.84
N PRO A 197 -22.21 -6.05 15.23
CA PRO A 197 -23.65 -6.23 15.35
C PRO A 197 -24.27 -6.71 14.03
N GLY A 198 -25.12 -7.74 14.08
CA GLY A 198 -25.80 -8.28 12.90
C GLY A 198 -25.00 -9.32 12.08
N GLY A 199 -23.80 -9.70 12.53
CA GLY A 199 -22.97 -10.71 11.87
C GLY A 199 -21.99 -10.10 10.88
N SER A 200 -20.69 -10.32 11.10
CA SER A 200 -19.61 -9.64 10.38
C SER A 200 -19.59 -9.95 8.87
N GLU A 201 -19.92 -11.18 8.48
CA GLU A 201 -19.93 -11.61 7.07
C GLU A 201 -21.12 -11.04 6.28
N GLU A 202 -22.34 -11.13 6.82
CA GLU A 202 -23.52 -10.61 6.12
C GLU A 202 -23.48 -9.08 6.01
N LEU A 203 -22.92 -8.42 7.01
CA LEU A 203 -22.66 -6.99 6.95
C LEU A 203 -21.62 -6.66 5.87
N ALA A 204 -20.54 -7.45 5.73
CA ALA A 204 -19.54 -7.27 4.67
C ALA A 204 -20.17 -7.39 3.28
N ARG A 205 -20.98 -8.45 3.05
CA ARG A 205 -21.74 -8.61 1.80
C ARG A 205 -22.69 -7.47 1.54
N THR A 206 -23.37 -6.97 2.56
CA THR A 206 -24.26 -5.81 2.44
C THR A 206 -23.50 -4.56 2.03
N VAL A 207 -22.32 -4.31 2.59
CA VAL A 207 -21.43 -3.22 2.18
C VAL A 207 -20.98 -3.40 0.73
N LEU A 208 -20.53 -4.59 0.33
CA LEU A 208 -20.12 -4.89 -1.04
C LEU A 208 -21.27 -4.67 -2.04
N ARG A 209 -22.46 -5.24 -1.79
CA ARG A 209 -23.63 -5.04 -2.67
C ARG A 209 -24.04 -3.57 -2.80
N LYS A 210 -23.83 -2.77 -1.74
CA LYS A 210 -24.21 -1.36 -1.72
C LYS A 210 -23.19 -0.46 -2.42
N TYR A 211 -21.90 -0.69 -2.18
CA TYR A 211 -20.83 0.23 -2.61
C TYR A 211 -20.00 -0.30 -3.77
N ALA A 212 -19.96 -1.61 -3.98
CA ALA A 212 -19.26 -2.31 -5.06
C ALA A 212 -20.18 -3.32 -5.78
N PRO A 213 -21.35 -2.90 -6.31
CA PRO A 213 -22.34 -3.82 -6.88
C PRO A 213 -21.85 -4.55 -8.15
N ASP A 214 -20.87 -3.99 -8.85
CA ASP A 214 -20.40 -4.48 -10.16
C ASP A 214 -19.18 -5.41 -10.07
N LEU A 215 -18.84 -5.90 -8.88
CA LEU A 215 -17.68 -6.79 -8.70
C LEU A 215 -17.72 -7.96 -9.72
N PRO A 216 -16.57 -8.30 -10.35
CA PRO A 216 -15.21 -7.90 -9.98
C PRO A 216 -14.79 -6.50 -10.45
N LYS A 217 -15.58 -5.81 -11.28
CA LYS A 217 -15.26 -4.44 -11.68
C LYS A 217 -15.47 -3.50 -10.52
N VAL A 218 -14.44 -2.73 -10.20
CA VAL A 218 -14.46 -1.73 -9.15
C VAL A 218 -14.81 -0.40 -9.81
N SER A 219 -16.09 -0.27 -10.18
CA SER A 219 -16.67 1.00 -10.63
C SER A 219 -16.72 1.95 -9.44
N SER A 220 -16.17 3.16 -9.57
CA SER A 220 -16.21 4.16 -8.51
C SER A 220 -17.42 5.10 -8.67
N PRO A 221 -18.48 4.96 -7.89
CA PRO A 221 -19.11 6.11 -7.27
C PRO A 221 -18.34 6.35 -5.97
N LEU A 222 -17.30 7.20 -5.99
CA LEU A 222 -16.69 7.65 -4.73
C LEU A 222 -17.84 8.07 -3.80
N PRO A 223 -17.98 7.47 -2.61
CA PRO A 223 -18.90 8.01 -1.63
C PRO A 223 -18.46 9.47 -1.40
N SER A 224 -19.41 10.40 -1.26
CA SER A 224 -19.03 11.76 -0.91
C SER A 224 -18.13 11.72 0.34
N PRO A 225 -17.20 12.67 0.52
CA PRO A 225 -16.35 12.71 1.72
C PRO A 225 -17.17 12.63 3.02
N GLU A 226 -18.37 13.21 3.02
CA GLU A 226 -19.36 13.12 4.10
C GLU A 226 -19.89 11.69 4.29
N CYS A 227 -20.12 10.94 3.22
CA CYS A 227 -20.55 9.55 3.27
C CYS A 227 -19.46 8.64 3.86
N VAL A 228 -18.18 8.87 3.50
CA VAL A 228 -17.04 8.16 4.12
C VAL A 228 -16.93 8.50 5.61
N LEU A 229 -17.01 9.78 5.97
CA LEU A 229 -16.96 10.24 7.37
C LEU A 229 -18.13 9.69 8.20
N ALA A 230 -19.35 9.70 7.67
CA ALA A 230 -20.54 9.18 8.34
C ALA A 230 -20.48 7.67 8.54
N LEU A 231 -19.97 6.91 7.56
CA LEU A 231 -19.79 5.46 7.72
C LEU A 231 -18.72 5.15 8.77
N VAL A 232 -17.59 5.84 8.72
CA VAL A 232 -16.51 5.68 9.72
C VAL A 232 -17.00 6.07 11.11
N ALA A 233 -17.84 7.11 11.23
CA ALA A 233 -18.45 7.51 12.49
C ALA A 233 -19.48 6.47 13.00
N GLY A 234 -20.29 5.90 12.12
CA GLY A 234 -21.28 4.87 12.45
C GLY A 234 -20.67 3.50 12.83
N LEU A 235 -19.41 3.25 12.45
CA LEU A 235 -18.67 2.03 12.78
C LEU A 235 -17.81 2.15 14.05
N ARG A 236 -17.72 3.33 14.68
CA ARG A 236 -16.97 3.48 15.95
C ARG A 236 -17.77 2.87 17.11
N PRO A 237 -17.23 1.86 17.82
CA PRO A 237 -17.70 1.61 19.17
C PRO A 237 -17.31 2.80 20.06
N ALA A 238 -18.16 3.16 21.01
CA ALA A 238 -17.84 4.15 22.02
C ALA A 238 -16.62 3.66 22.83
N VAL A 239 -15.47 4.31 22.65
CA VAL A 239 -14.27 4.04 23.43
C VAL A 239 -13.80 5.36 24.03
N ASP A 240 -13.87 5.44 25.35
CA ASP A 240 -13.41 6.58 26.13
C ASP A 240 -11.89 6.79 26.01
N GLY A 241 -11.52 8.07 25.99
CA GLY A 241 -10.27 8.56 25.43
C GLY A 241 -9.02 8.32 26.28
N GLN A 242 -7.91 8.07 25.57
CA GLN A 242 -6.63 8.74 25.81
C GLN A 242 -5.67 8.45 24.64
N ALA A 243 -5.44 9.45 23.79
CA ALA A 243 -4.42 9.40 22.75
C ALA A 243 -3.24 10.31 23.15
N LYS A 244 -2.10 9.70 23.49
CA LYS A 244 -0.81 10.41 23.60
C LYS A 244 -0.27 10.68 22.19
N ARG A 245 0.19 11.91 21.96
CA ARG A 245 0.75 12.37 20.68
C ARG A 245 2.10 11.69 20.39
N SER A 246 2.26 11.20 19.16
CA SER A 246 3.50 10.64 18.60
C SER A 246 4.48 11.76 18.22
N PRO A 247 5.81 11.58 18.35
CA PRO A 247 6.81 12.61 18.09
C PRO A 247 7.19 12.78 16.60
N PHE A 248 6.59 12.00 15.68
CA PHE A 248 6.92 12.09 14.26
C PHE A 248 6.13 13.20 13.55
N ARG A 249 6.86 14.13 12.90
CA ARG A 249 6.29 15.19 12.05
C ARG A 249 5.80 14.54 10.75
N VAL A 250 4.48 14.58 10.54
CA VAL A 250 3.80 14.07 9.34
C VAL A 250 3.77 15.17 8.28
N SER A 251 4.40 14.96 7.12
CA SER A 251 4.10 15.79 5.94
C SER A 251 2.67 15.51 5.47
N ARG A 252 1.93 16.59 5.17
CA ARG A 252 0.48 16.58 4.95
C ARG A 252 0.07 15.70 3.77
N HIS A 253 -1.14 15.15 3.88
CA HIS A 253 -1.79 14.37 2.82
C HIS A 253 -2.16 15.29 1.65
N ALA A 254 -1.67 15.01 0.45
CA ALA A 254 -2.27 15.54 -0.77
C ALA A 254 -3.48 14.67 -1.14
N HIS A 255 -4.69 15.17 -0.87
CA HIS A 255 -5.91 14.63 -1.49
C HIS A 255 -6.04 15.25 -2.87
N VAL A 256 -5.81 14.46 -3.92
CA VAL A 256 -5.94 14.91 -5.32
C VAL A 256 -7.23 14.32 -5.89
N PRO A 257 -8.33 15.11 -6.02
CA PRO A 257 -9.52 14.64 -6.72
C PRO A 257 -9.25 14.56 -8.23
N ARG A 258 -9.61 13.43 -8.85
CA ARG A 258 -9.68 13.31 -10.32
C ARG A 258 -10.96 13.99 -10.79
N SER A 259 -10.86 15.19 -11.34
CA SER A 259 -11.94 15.76 -12.16
C SER A 259 -11.50 15.88 -13.62
N VAL A 260 -12.33 15.25 -14.46
CA VAL A 260 -12.49 15.45 -15.92
C VAL A 260 -11.32 15.01 -16.82
N LEU A 261 -11.40 13.77 -17.30
CA LEU A 261 -11.04 13.46 -18.68
C LEU A 261 -12.13 12.58 -19.30
N ARG A 262 -13.02 13.21 -20.09
CA ARG A 262 -13.74 12.54 -21.16
C ARG A 262 -12.68 12.06 -22.16
N THR A 263 -12.59 10.77 -22.42
CA THR A 263 -11.82 10.26 -23.56
C THR A 263 -12.76 9.78 -24.67
N ASN A 264 -12.56 10.40 -25.83
CA ASN A 264 -13.19 10.09 -27.10
C ASN A 264 -12.50 8.84 -27.68
N PRO A 265 -13.21 7.73 -27.98
CA PRO A 265 -12.58 6.50 -28.44
C PRO A 265 -12.38 6.58 -29.96
N LYS A 266 -11.27 7.18 -30.41
CA LYS A 266 -10.70 7.03 -31.76
C LYS A 266 -9.37 7.77 -31.87
N ALA A 267 -8.29 7.12 -31.42
CA ALA A 267 -6.93 7.37 -31.91
C ALA A 267 -6.03 6.20 -31.49
N LEU A 268 -6.17 5.08 -32.19
CA LEU A 268 -5.11 4.09 -32.32
C LEU A 268 -4.04 4.70 -33.21
N PHE A 269 -2.87 5.05 -32.66
CA PHE A 269 -1.63 5.05 -33.44
C PHE A 269 -0.46 4.56 -32.59
N SER A 270 0.17 3.53 -33.14
CA SER A 270 1.41 2.90 -32.71
C SER A 270 2.57 3.88 -32.83
N LEU A 271 3.28 4.13 -31.74
CA LEU A 271 4.68 4.58 -31.74
C LEU A 271 5.41 3.91 -30.58
N ARG A 272 6.31 2.98 -30.88
CA ARG A 272 7.30 2.45 -29.93
C ARG A 272 8.32 3.54 -29.60
N PRO A 273 8.76 3.67 -28.33
CA PRO A 273 10.07 4.24 -28.03
C PRO A 273 11.12 3.14 -27.80
N PRO A 274 12.39 3.40 -28.16
CA PRO A 274 13.50 2.48 -27.97
C PRO A 274 14.05 2.57 -26.53
N TRP A 275 15.15 1.87 -26.26
CA TRP A 275 15.94 1.79 -25.01
C TRP A 275 15.62 0.59 -24.12
N HIS A 276 15.98 -0.60 -24.62
CA HIS A 276 16.52 -1.65 -23.76
C HIS A 276 18.04 -1.53 -23.76
N ARG A 277 18.64 -1.41 -22.58
CA ARG A 277 20.02 -1.85 -22.37
C ARG A 277 20.02 -2.73 -21.13
N THR A 278 19.89 -4.04 -21.37
CA THR A 278 20.16 -5.09 -20.40
C THR A 278 21.66 -5.13 -20.20
N VAL A 279 22.13 -5.10 -18.96
CA VAL A 279 23.51 -5.47 -18.60
C VAL A 279 23.39 -6.74 -17.77
N GLU A 280 24.12 -7.77 -18.21
CA GLU A 280 24.28 -9.08 -17.56
C GLU A 280 24.91 -8.98 -16.17
#